data_AF-A0A9D7EBS4-F1
#
_entry.id   AF-A0A9D7EBS4-F1
#
_cell.length_a   1.000
_cell.length_b   1.000
_cell.length_c   1.000
_cell.angle_alpha   90.00
_cell.angle_beta   90.00
_cell.angle_gamma   90.00
#
_symmetry.space_group_name_H-M   'P 1'
#
loop_
_entity.id
_entity.type
_entity.pdbx_description
1 polymer ?
#
loop_
_entity_poly.entity_id
_entity_poly.type
_entity_poly.pdbx_seq_one_letter_code
_entity_poly.pdbx_strand_id
1 'polypeptide(L)'
;MFTRLSRESGFTTLIFLSLLLMLSLLGLNAIMTSTNEVDIAGYTLNSQGALYAAEAGLEKGSAYITNYYNKFGKPPSSLPDDSIQIGKFSVTYEITKPGVTVSKTMTQGAYRGLYALTDEYVVTATAIAPGVHAATSLQMTVDASVVPVYQFAVFYENDLEIAPGPAMTLGGRVHSNSDMYLQSDNSLKIDSYTTSAGDIKHGRHPNSGMSTGSGTVQIKDGTGTYQNMKNADNTWLDSDDGDWVNKSIDRWDGRVEDKNHGMTELKLPVVASGEPMDMIGRSGTDNADSYEHKAGLKILDGQVYFRQPDSSWQNVTTDFTSAGILTQSTFRDGRENKDVKSYDIDIAKLNTSSYWPDGGIIYSANEISGSLVATRLKNGSELKEGLTVASENPVYTVGNYNSVNKKPASIMADALTILSVNWTDGNSWNSTRTAADTRVNAAYMTGNKASGTGGNTYSGGFENLPRFLENWSGKKFTWKGSAVDLWLSQKATGTWGGSYYSPPNREWEFDTDFLDPNKLPPGTPLISIVMKTSWREITAPSFVEN
;
A
#
# COMPACT_ATOMS: atom_id res chain seq x y z
N MET A 1 -70.62 -10.98 90.02
CA MET A 1 -71.13 -10.01 89.02
C MET A 1 -70.13 -8.86 88.99
N PHE A 2 -69.40 -8.68 87.86
CA PHE A 2 -68.51 -7.54 87.50
C PHE A 2 -67.23 -7.34 88.35
N THR A 3 -65.99 -7.17 87.87
CA THR A 3 -65.35 -7.26 86.54
C THR A 3 -63.83 -7.32 86.78
N ARG A 4 -63.09 -8.13 86.00
CA ARG A 4 -61.61 -8.05 85.90
C ARG A 4 -61.24 -6.71 85.24
N LEU A 5 -60.32 -5.94 85.82
CA LEU A 5 -59.56 -4.91 85.12
C LEU A 5 -58.09 -5.37 85.09
N SER A 6 -57.63 -5.75 83.90
CA SER A 6 -56.27 -6.18 83.60
C SER A 6 -55.29 -5.00 83.68
N ARG A 7 -54.12 -5.25 84.27
CA ARG A 7 -53.00 -4.31 84.34
C ARG A 7 -52.14 -4.49 83.07
N GLU A 8 -52.68 -4.09 81.91
CA GLU A 8 -52.07 -4.26 80.57
C GLU A 8 -51.55 -2.95 79.94
N SER A 9 -51.25 -1.92 80.75
CA SER A 9 -50.78 -0.63 80.21
C SER A 9 -49.27 -0.51 80.02
N GLY A 10 -48.44 -1.33 80.68
CA GLY A 10 -46.96 -1.26 80.56
C GLY A 10 -46.34 -2.19 79.51
N PHE A 11 -46.92 -3.38 79.31
CA PHE A 11 -46.41 -4.38 78.37
C PHE A 11 -46.66 -3.96 76.91
N THR A 12 -47.82 -3.35 76.65
CA THR A 12 -48.20 -2.77 75.36
C THR A 12 -47.23 -1.66 74.95
N THR A 13 -46.86 -0.74 75.86
CA THR A 13 -45.87 0.31 75.58
C THR A 13 -44.49 -0.26 75.26
N LEU A 14 -44.06 -1.33 75.95
CA LEU A 14 -42.77 -1.97 75.71
C LEU A 14 -42.73 -2.71 74.36
N ILE A 15 -43.84 -3.37 73.97
CA ILE A 15 -44.03 -3.93 72.63
C ILE A 15 -43.99 -2.83 71.57
N PHE A 16 -44.73 -1.72 71.75
CA PHE A 16 -44.70 -0.58 70.82
C PHE A 16 -43.30 0.05 70.72
N LEU A 17 -42.57 0.20 71.82
CA LEU A 17 -41.21 0.73 71.82
C LEU A 17 -40.25 -0.21 71.09
N SER A 18 -40.38 -1.53 71.31
CA SER A 18 -39.57 -2.54 70.62
C SER A 18 -39.88 -2.63 69.13
N LEU A 19 -41.15 -2.48 68.74
CA LEU A 19 -41.59 -2.38 67.34
C LEU A 19 -41.07 -1.10 66.68
N LEU A 20 -41.13 0.05 67.37
CA LEU A 20 -40.57 1.32 66.88
C LEU A 20 -39.06 1.23 66.73
N LEU A 21 -38.36 0.59 67.67
CA LEU A 21 -36.93 0.33 67.58
C LEU A 21 -36.60 -0.55 66.37
N MET A 22 -37.32 -1.66 66.19
CA MET A 22 -37.14 -2.54 65.02
C MET A 22 -37.41 -1.80 63.70
N LEU A 23 -38.50 -1.01 63.62
CA LEU A 23 -38.81 -0.20 62.44
C LEU A 23 -37.75 0.86 62.18
N SER A 24 -37.17 1.47 63.22
CA SER A 24 -36.07 2.43 63.08
C SER A 24 -34.78 1.78 62.60
N LEU A 25 -34.45 0.57 63.08
CA LEU A 25 -33.29 -0.21 62.63
C LEU A 25 -33.47 -0.69 61.18
N LEU A 26 -34.68 -1.10 60.80
CA LEU A 26 -35.01 -1.41 59.41
C LEU A 26 -34.92 -0.17 58.51
N GLY A 27 -35.38 0.98 58.99
CA GLY A 27 -35.26 2.26 58.28
C GLY A 27 -33.81 2.70 58.08
N LEU A 28 -32.96 2.57 59.12
CA LEU A 28 -31.52 2.87 59.03
C LEU A 28 -30.82 1.92 58.04
N ASN A 29 -31.09 0.62 58.12
CA ASN A 29 -30.54 -0.35 57.16
C ASN A 29 -31.01 -0.06 55.73
N ALA A 30 -32.28 0.30 55.51
CA ALA A 30 -32.78 0.66 54.18
C ALA A 30 -32.08 1.91 53.61
N ILE A 31 -31.81 2.93 54.45
CA ILE A 31 -31.07 4.13 54.04
C ILE A 31 -29.60 3.79 53.73
N MET A 32 -28.95 2.98 54.56
CA MET A 32 -27.56 2.54 54.33
C MET A 32 -27.44 1.70 53.05
N THR A 33 -28.37 0.78 52.82
CA THR A 33 -28.40 0.00 51.58
C THR A 33 -28.65 0.90 50.37
N SER A 34 -29.60 1.83 50.46
CA SER A 34 -29.88 2.77 49.36
C SER A 34 -28.71 3.71 49.05
N THR A 35 -28.02 4.22 50.06
CA THR A 35 -26.82 5.07 49.86
C THR A 35 -25.67 4.26 49.26
N ASN A 36 -25.40 3.06 49.76
CA ASN A 36 -24.41 2.15 49.17
C ASN A 36 -24.75 1.79 47.71
N GLU A 37 -26.02 1.53 47.39
CA GLU A 37 -26.45 1.24 46.02
C GLU A 37 -26.25 2.44 45.09
N VAL A 38 -26.54 3.66 45.55
CA VAL A 38 -26.30 4.90 44.79
C VAL A 38 -24.80 5.13 44.57
N ASP A 39 -23.96 4.89 45.58
CA ASP A 39 -22.51 5.03 45.47
C ASP A 39 -21.91 3.98 44.53
N ILE A 40 -22.36 2.72 44.62
CA ILE A 40 -21.94 1.63 43.72
C ILE A 40 -22.38 1.94 42.28
N ALA A 41 -23.60 2.42 42.09
CA ALA A 41 -24.10 2.81 40.76
C ALA A 41 -23.30 3.99 40.20
N GLY A 42 -23.00 4.99 41.04
CA GLY A 42 -22.16 6.14 40.67
C GLY A 42 -20.73 5.74 40.30
N TYR A 43 -20.12 4.86 41.09
CA TYR A 43 -18.81 4.28 40.80
C TYR A 43 -18.82 3.50 39.48
N THR A 44 -19.83 2.65 39.27
CA THR A 44 -19.98 1.84 38.05
C THR A 44 -20.11 2.71 36.81
N LEU A 45 -20.95 3.76 36.86
CA LEU A 45 -21.10 4.73 35.77
C LEU A 45 -19.82 5.50 35.49
N ASN A 46 -19.12 5.94 36.54
CA ASN A 46 -17.85 6.65 36.41
C ASN A 46 -16.73 5.74 35.88
N SER A 47 -16.69 4.48 36.29
CA SER A 47 -15.73 3.48 35.82
C SER A 47 -15.96 3.13 34.35
N GLN A 48 -17.21 2.93 33.91
CA GLN A 48 -17.52 2.74 32.49
C GLN A 48 -17.16 3.97 31.65
N GLY A 49 -17.44 5.18 32.14
CA GLY A 49 -17.05 6.40 31.45
C GLY A 49 -15.53 6.60 31.39
N ALA A 50 -14.81 6.24 32.46
CA ALA A 50 -13.36 6.25 32.50
C ALA A 50 -12.77 5.22 31.52
N LEU A 51 -13.36 4.03 31.39
CA LEU A 51 -12.97 3.04 30.39
C LEU A 51 -13.01 3.63 28.98
N TYR A 52 -14.14 4.19 28.55
CA TYR A 52 -14.27 4.81 27.23
C TYR A 52 -13.32 6.01 27.04
N ALA A 53 -13.08 6.81 28.09
CA ALA A 53 -12.13 7.91 28.04
C ALA A 53 -10.68 7.41 27.91
N ALA A 54 -10.31 6.32 28.58
CA ALA A 54 -9.00 5.68 28.44
C ALA A 54 -8.82 5.08 27.05
N GLU A 55 -9.87 4.46 26.47
CA GLU A 55 -9.85 3.97 25.09
C GLU A 55 -9.54 5.09 24.10
N ALA A 56 -10.18 6.26 24.26
CA ALA A 56 -9.88 7.42 23.43
C ALA A 56 -8.43 7.91 23.58
N GLY A 57 -7.82 7.77 24.76
CA GLY A 57 -6.39 8.01 24.98
C GLY A 57 -5.50 7.03 24.21
N LEU A 58 -5.83 5.73 24.23
CA LEU A 58 -5.15 4.72 23.43
C LEU A 58 -5.25 5.01 21.93
N GLU A 59 -6.45 5.38 21.47
CA GLU A 59 -6.69 5.74 20.07
C GLU A 59 -5.86 6.96 19.65
N LYS A 60 -5.78 8.01 20.48
CA LYS A 60 -4.93 9.18 20.22
C LYS A 60 -3.46 8.78 20.08
N GLY A 61 -2.95 7.93 20.96
CA GLY A 61 -1.57 7.44 20.88
C GLY A 61 -1.31 6.58 19.63
N SER A 62 -2.22 5.66 19.32
CA SER A 62 -2.10 4.82 18.11
C SER A 62 -2.17 5.66 16.83
N ALA A 63 -3.04 6.68 16.78
CA ALA A 63 -3.17 7.59 15.65
C ALA A 63 -1.91 8.42 15.42
N TYR A 64 -1.21 8.82 16.49
CA TYR A 64 0.10 9.46 16.37
C TYR A 64 1.11 8.56 15.64
N ILE A 65 1.23 7.30 16.05
CA ILE A 65 2.13 6.32 15.42
C ILE A 65 1.74 6.12 13.95
N THR A 66 0.46 5.88 13.68
CA THR A 66 -0.07 5.69 12.32
C THR A 66 0.23 6.88 11.42
N ASN A 67 -0.09 8.10 11.86
CA ASN A 67 0.17 9.31 11.08
C ASN A 67 1.66 9.52 10.81
N TYR A 68 2.51 9.23 11.79
CA TYR A 68 3.95 9.39 11.62
C TYR A 68 4.53 8.38 10.62
N TYR A 69 4.17 7.10 10.73
CA TYR A 69 4.64 6.08 9.78
C TYR A 69 4.07 6.28 8.39
N ASN A 70 2.80 6.68 8.26
CA ASN A 70 2.22 6.99 6.96
C ASN A 70 2.90 8.20 6.30
N LYS A 71 3.44 9.14 7.08
CA LYS A 71 4.13 10.33 6.57
C LYS A 71 5.64 10.13 6.33
N PHE A 72 6.31 9.33 7.16
CA PHE A 72 7.77 9.27 7.18
C PHE A 72 8.35 7.87 7.03
N GLY A 73 7.54 6.82 7.21
CA GLY A 73 7.97 5.42 7.04
C GLY A 73 9.08 4.99 8.00
N LYS A 74 9.20 5.66 9.15
CA LYS A 74 10.27 5.42 10.11
C LYS A 74 9.81 5.76 11.54
N PRO A 75 10.51 5.23 12.57
CA PRO A 75 10.22 5.56 13.96
C PRO A 75 10.23 7.07 14.24
N PRO A 76 9.30 7.58 15.07
CA PRO A 76 9.36 8.94 15.60
C PRO A 76 10.64 9.19 16.40
N SER A 77 11.22 10.38 16.24
CA SER A 77 12.39 10.82 17.03
C SER A 77 12.04 11.14 18.49
N SER A 78 10.78 11.44 18.77
CA SER A 78 10.23 11.73 20.10
C SER A 78 8.87 11.09 20.22
N LEU A 79 8.55 10.52 21.38
CA LEU A 79 7.25 9.93 21.65
C LEU A 79 6.46 10.85 22.59
N PRO A 80 5.18 11.12 22.31
CA PRO A 80 4.35 11.96 23.16
C PRO A 80 4.01 11.27 24.48
N ASP A 81 4.00 12.09 25.53
CA ASP A 81 3.37 11.85 26.84
C ASP A 81 2.56 13.11 27.14
N ASP A 82 1.23 12.97 27.20
CA ASP A 82 0.33 14.11 27.15
C ASP A 82 -0.99 13.80 27.89
N SER A 83 -1.73 14.86 28.23
CA SER A 83 -3.00 14.78 28.94
C SER A 83 -4.12 15.45 28.13
N ILE A 84 -5.29 14.83 28.12
CA ILE A 84 -6.49 15.35 27.46
C ILE A 84 -7.69 15.30 28.41
N GLN A 85 -8.63 16.21 28.22
CA GLN A 85 -9.93 16.18 28.91
C GLN A 85 -11.00 15.64 27.97
N ILE A 86 -11.73 14.62 28.41
CA ILE A 86 -12.85 14.05 27.67
C ILE A 86 -14.11 14.20 28.52
N GLY A 87 -14.88 15.24 28.23
CA GLY A 87 -16.02 15.62 29.07
C GLY A 87 -15.54 15.94 30.48
N LYS A 88 -15.91 15.09 31.44
CA LYS A 88 -15.52 15.23 32.86
C LYS A 88 -14.28 14.41 33.25
N PHE A 89 -13.78 13.55 32.37
CA PHE A 89 -12.68 12.63 32.64
C PHE A 89 -11.34 13.23 32.25
N SER A 90 -10.36 13.13 33.14
CA SER A 90 -8.97 13.49 32.86
C SER A 90 -8.21 12.25 32.38
N VAL A 91 -7.63 12.31 31.18
CA VAL A 91 -6.93 11.19 30.55
C VAL A 91 -5.47 11.54 30.36
N THR A 92 -4.55 10.70 30.81
CA THR A 92 -3.13 10.75 30.45
C THR A 92 -2.81 9.57 29.54
N TYR A 93 -1.99 9.78 28.52
CA TYR A 93 -1.51 8.70 27.66
C TYR A 93 -0.01 8.83 27.38
N GLU A 94 0.67 7.70 27.34
CA GLU A 94 2.11 7.59 27.09
C GLU A 94 2.36 6.55 25.98
N ILE A 95 3.32 6.84 25.12
CA ILE A 95 3.81 5.89 24.11
C ILE A 95 5.24 5.49 24.43
N THR A 96 5.50 4.19 24.50
CA THR A 96 6.84 3.63 24.66
C THR A 96 7.20 2.70 23.51
N LYS A 97 8.49 2.59 23.20
CA LYS A 97 9.04 1.62 22.25
C LYS A 97 9.98 0.67 23.02
N PRO A 98 9.49 -0.48 23.51
CA PRO A 98 10.27 -1.33 24.42
C PRO A 98 11.43 -2.07 23.76
N GLY A 99 11.45 -2.17 22.42
CA GLY A 99 12.44 -2.95 21.67
C GLY A 99 13.10 -2.20 20.51
N VAL A 100 13.99 -2.91 19.80
CA VAL A 100 14.58 -2.46 18.54
C VAL A 100 13.70 -2.85 17.35
N THR A 101 13.92 -2.23 16.20
CA THR A 101 13.29 -2.64 14.95
C THR A 101 13.69 -4.08 14.61
N VAL A 102 12.71 -4.92 14.29
CA VAL A 102 12.94 -6.33 13.93
C VAL A 102 12.39 -6.65 12.55
N SER A 103 13.13 -7.46 11.78
CA SER A 103 12.59 -8.06 10.56
C SER A 103 11.70 -9.24 10.93
N LYS A 104 10.42 -9.22 10.57
CA LYS A 104 9.50 -10.34 10.80
C LYS A 104 8.54 -10.55 9.64
N THR A 105 8.11 -11.79 9.45
CA THR A 105 7.02 -12.12 8.54
C THR A 105 5.69 -11.91 9.26
N MET A 106 4.80 -11.13 8.65
CA MET A 106 3.43 -10.93 9.11
C MET A 106 2.70 -12.27 9.17
N THR A 107 1.97 -12.54 10.24
CA THR A 107 1.33 -13.86 10.47
C THR A 107 -0.20 -13.83 10.47
N GLN A 108 -0.80 -12.64 10.39
CA GLN A 108 -2.25 -12.43 10.53
C GLN A 108 -2.82 -11.57 9.41
N GLY A 109 -4.12 -11.73 9.15
CA GLY A 109 -4.91 -10.98 8.16
C GLY A 109 -4.44 -11.14 6.71
N ALA A 110 -4.99 -10.29 5.84
CA ALA A 110 -4.61 -10.14 4.43
C ALA A 110 -3.09 -9.97 4.18
N TYR A 111 -2.36 -9.44 5.17
CA TYR A 111 -0.92 -9.17 5.08
C TYR A 111 -0.04 -10.36 5.47
N ARG A 112 -0.62 -11.46 5.96
CA ARG A 112 0.10 -12.68 6.33
C ARG A 112 1.06 -13.10 5.22
N GLY A 113 2.33 -13.32 5.51
CA GLY A 113 3.35 -13.79 4.57
C GLY A 113 4.20 -12.67 3.97
N LEU A 114 3.82 -11.40 4.14
CA LEU A 114 4.71 -10.28 3.85
C LEU A 114 5.81 -10.21 4.91
N TYR A 115 7.06 -10.02 4.50
CA TYR A 115 8.10 -9.63 5.45
C TYR A 115 8.10 -8.11 5.61
N ALA A 116 8.36 -7.66 6.83
CA ALA A 116 8.38 -6.26 7.18
C ALA A 116 9.51 -5.97 8.17
N LEU A 117 9.99 -4.73 8.17
CA LEU A 117 10.69 -4.18 9.32
C LEU A 117 9.62 -3.61 10.26
N THR A 118 9.51 -4.15 11.46
CA THR A 118 8.49 -3.78 12.43
C THR A 118 9.09 -3.17 13.68
N ASP A 119 8.48 -2.08 14.10
CA ASP A 119 8.65 -1.47 15.41
C ASP A 119 7.39 -1.72 16.25
N GLU A 120 7.59 -2.29 17.43
CA GLU A 120 6.52 -2.50 18.40
C GLU A 120 6.46 -1.30 19.35
N TYR A 121 5.28 -0.72 19.51
CA TYR A 121 4.98 0.34 20.46
C TYR A 121 3.95 -0.13 21.47
N VAL A 122 4.08 0.37 22.70
CA VAL A 122 3.09 0.16 23.76
C VAL A 122 2.51 1.51 24.13
N VAL A 123 1.20 1.66 23.92
CA VAL A 123 0.43 2.82 24.32
C VAL A 123 -0.28 2.49 25.62
N THR A 124 -0.08 3.29 26.66
CA THR A 124 -0.78 3.15 27.93
C THR A 124 -1.60 4.42 28.17
N ALA A 125 -2.89 4.27 28.50
CA ALA A 125 -3.76 5.39 28.80
C ALA A 125 -4.47 5.18 30.13
N THR A 126 -4.54 6.22 30.96
CA THR A 126 -5.23 6.21 32.25
C THR A 126 -6.25 7.32 32.28
N ALA A 127 -7.50 6.99 32.53
CA ALA A 127 -8.58 7.96 32.70
C ALA A 127 -9.05 8.00 34.15
N ILE A 128 -9.32 9.21 34.64
CA ILE A 128 -9.73 9.48 36.02
C ILE A 128 -11.04 10.24 36.00
N ALA A 129 -12.05 9.70 36.70
CA ALA A 129 -13.32 10.36 36.92
C ALA A 129 -13.24 11.39 38.07
N PRO A 130 -14.02 12.49 38.01
CA PRO A 130 -14.07 13.47 39.08
C PRO A 130 -14.94 12.97 40.25
N GLY A 131 -14.53 13.32 41.47
CA GLY A 131 -15.25 12.97 42.70
C GLY A 131 -14.80 11.61 43.25
N VAL A 132 -15.62 10.57 43.08
CA VAL A 132 -15.25 9.19 43.44
C VAL A 132 -14.16 8.76 42.46
N HIS A 133 -12.92 8.62 42.92
CA HIS A 133 -11.70 8.34 42.13
C HIS A 133 -11.73 6.96 41.42
N ALA A 134 -12.73 6.70 40.60
CA ALA A 134 -12.72 5.62 39.64
C ALA A 134 -11.67 5.96 38.57
N ALA A 135 -10.63 5.14 38.51
CA ALA A 135 -9.61 5.21 37.48
C ALA A 135 -9.57 3.90 36.72
N THR A 136 -9.41 4.02 35.40
CA THR A 136 -9.24 2.88 34.51
C THR A 136 -7.98 3.10 33.71
N SER A 137 -7.10 2.09 33.69
CA SER A 137 -5.87 2.11 32.91
C SER A 137 -5.93 0.99 31.86
N LEU A 138 -5.66 1.36 30.62
CA LEU A 138 -5.65 0.45 29.49
C LEU A 138 -4.27 0.46 28.83
N GLN A 139 -3.95 -0.65 28.18
CA GLN A 139 -2.75 -0.78 27.37
C GLN A 139 -3.07 -1.41 26.02
N MET A 140 -2.46 -0.86 24.97
CA MET A 140 -2.51 -1.37 23.61
C MET A 140 -1.10 -1.55 23.04
N THR A 141 -0.87 -2.64 22.33
CA THR A 141 0.33 -2.83 21.51
C THR A 141 0.03 -2.47 20.06
N VAL A 142 0.91 -1.67 19.46
CA VAL A 142 0.83 -1.22 18.08
C VAL A 142 2.10 -1.64 17.34
N ASP A 143 1.94 -2.50 16.35
CA ASP A 143 3.00 -2.86 15.40
C ASP A 143 2.99 -1.88 14.23
N ALA A 144 4.01 -1.04 14.12
CA ALA A 144 4.23 -0.20 12.94
C ALA A 144 5.28 -0.85 12.04
N SER A 145 4.87 -1.23 10.84
CA SER A 145 5.64 -2.06 9.92
C SER A 145 5.86 -1.33 8.60
N VAL A 146 7.06 -1.45 8.03
CA VAL A 146 7.33 -1.05 6.65
C VAL A 146 7.65 -2.26 5.79
N VAL A 147 6.95 -2.35 4.65
CA VAL A 147 6.96 -3.52 3.75
C VAL A 147 7.44 -3.06 2.37
N PRO A 148 8.46 -3.70 1.78
CA PRO A 148 8.84 -3.46 0.39
C PRO A 148 7.68 -3.68 -0.58
N VAL A 149 7.36 -2.67 -1.39
CA VAL A 149 6.20 -2.71 -2.31
C VAL A 149 6.32 -3.81 -3.37
N TYR A 150 7.54 -4.23 -3.70
CA TYR A 150 7.76 -5.29 -4.69
C TYR A 150 7.45 -6.71 -4.20
N GLN A 151 6.96 -6.86 -2.97
CA GLN A 151 6.34 -8.13 -2.53
C GLN A 151 4.94 -8.37 -3.13
N PHE A 152 4.36 -7.35 -3.77
CA PHE A 152 3.15 -7.47 -4.57
C PHE A 152 3.50 -7.79 -6.02
N ALA A 153 2.75 -8.69 -6.66
CA ALA A 153 2.85 -8.87 -8.11
C ALA A 153 2.24 -7.68 -8.85
N VAL A 154 1.13 -7.16 -8.33
CA VAL A 154 0.43 -5.98 -8.83
C VAL A 154 0.03 -5.11 -7.64
N PHE A 155 0.42 -3.84 -7.66
CA PHE A 155 0.00 -2.84 -6.68
C PHE A 155 -0.44 -1.57 -7.41
N TYR A 156 -1.64 -1.10 -7.14
CA TYR A 156 -2.20 0.12 -7.72
C TYR A 156 -2.58 1.12 -6.62
N GLU A 157 -2.22 2.39 -6.82
CA GLU A 157 -2.68 3.51 -5.98
C GLU A 157 -4.14 3.89 -6.28
N ASN A 158 -4.56 3.75 -7.54
CA ASN A 158 -5.91 4.09 -8.02
C ASN A 158 -6.65 2.82 -8.47
N ASP A 159 -7.79 2.98 -9.16
CA ASP A 159 -8.58 1.84 -9.65
C ASP A 159 -7.73 0.88 -10.50
N LEU A 160 -7.79 -0.40 -10.14
CA LEU A 160 -7.15 -1.48 -10.88
C LEU A 160 -8.16 -2.15 -11.80
N GLU A 161 -7.93 -2.10 -13.11
CA GLU A 161 -8.72 -2.84 -14.09
C GLU A 161 -7.86 -3.92 -14.74
N ILE A 162 -8.23 -5.20 -14.60
CA ILE A 162 -7.57 -6.34 -15.23
C ILE A 162 -8.57 -7.03 -16.16
N ALA A 163 -8.29 -7.03 -17.46
CA ALA A 163 -9.25 -7.54 -18.44
C ALA A 163 -8.60 -8.14 -19.69
N PRO A 164 -7.75 -9.18 -19.53
CA PRO A 164 -6.99 -9.76 -20.62
C PRO A 164 -7.91 -10.46 -21.63
N GLY A 165 -7.59 -10.27 -22.91
CA GLY A 165 -8.18 -11.06 -24.00
C GLY A 165 -7.66 -12.50 -24.00
N PRO A 166 -6.35 -12.73 -24.18
CA PRO A 166 -5.72 -14.05 -24.00
C PRO A 166 -5.72 -14.53 -22.54
N ALA A 167 -5.41 -15.82 -22.33
CA ALA A 167 -5.24 -16.35 -20.97
C ALA A 167 -4.10 -15.64 -20.22
N MET A 168 -4.30 -15.33 -18.95
CA MET A 168 -3.35 -14.65 -18.09
C MET A 168 -3.28 -15.31 -16.72
N THR A 169 -2.08 -15.41 -16.14
CA THR A 169 -1.87 -15.91 -14.78
C THR A 169 -0.93 -14.98 -14.02
N LEU A 170 -1.30 -14.60 -12.80
CA LEU A 170 -0.54 -13.72 -11.91
C LEU A 170 -0.05 -14.51 -10.70
N GLY A 171 1.27 -14.67 -10.60
CA GLY A 171 1.92 -15.55 -9.63
C GLY A 171 2.04 -15.03 -8.20
N GLY A 172 1.56 -13.81 -7.90
CA GLY A 172 1.74 -13.18 -6.58
C GLY A 172 0.57 -12.29 -6.20
N ARG A 173 0.75 -11.52 -5.12
CA ARG A 173 -0.34 -10.71 -4.53
C ARG A 173 -0.78 -9.58 -5.44
N VAL A 174 -2.07 -9.32 -5.45
CA VAL A 174 -2.69 -8.21 -6.18
C VAL A 174 -3.35 -7.29 -5.16
N HIS A 175 -3.02 -6.01 -5.22
CA HIS A 175 -3.59 -4.99 -4.35
C HIS A 175 -3.97 -3.72 -5.12
N SER A 176 -5.06 -3.09 -4.70
CA SER A 176 -5.49 -1.77 -5.15
C SER A 176 -5.85 -0.91 -3.94
N ASN A 177 -5.33 0.30 -3.87
CA ASN A 177 -5.74 1.32 -2.90
C ASN A 177 -7.11 1.94 -3.25
N SER A 178 -7.71 1.57 -4.37
CA SER A 178 -9.08 1.95 -4.76
C SER A 178 -9.84 0.73 -5.31
N ASP A 179 -10.96 0.91 -6.02
CA ASP A 179 -11.75 -0.18 -6.58
C ASP A 179 -10.94 -1.09 -7.53
N MET A 180 -11.28 -2.38 -7.54
CA MET A 180 -10.69 -3.38 -8.42
C MET A 180 -11.76 -3.98 -9.34
N TYR A 181 -11.52 -3.94 -10.65
CA TYR A 181 -12.41 -4.45 -11.69
C TYR A 181 -11.74 -5.62 -12.41
N LEU A 182 -12.31 -6.81 -12.24
CA LEU A 182 -11.73 -8.06 -12.75
C LEU A 182 -12.64 -8.71 -13.78
N GLN A 183 -12.10 -8.99 -14.97
CA GLN A 183 -12.76 -9.82 -15.96
C GLN A 183 -11.75 -10.53 -16.87
N SER A 184 -12.23 -11.34 -17.82
CA SER A 184 -11.41 -11.84 -18.92
C SER A 184 -12.28 -12.20 -20.12
N ASP A 185 -11.69 -12.25 -21.32
CA ASP A 185 -12.35 -12.86 -22.48
C ASP A 185 -12.09 -14.37 -22.54
N ASN A 186 -10.89 -14.82 -22.16
CA ASN A 186 -10.53 -16.24 -22.05
C ASN A 186 -10.44 -16.69 -20.57
N SER A 187 -9.34 -16.35 -19.89
CA SER A 187 -9.18 -16.64 -18.46
C SER A 187 -8.19 -15.71 -17.77
N LEU A 188 -8.50 -15.36 -16.52
CA LEU A 188 -7.61 -14.69 -15.58
C LEU A 188 -7.44 -15.59 -14.34
N LYS A 189 -6.19 -15.89 -13.99
CA LYS A 189 -5.83 -16.64 -12.78
C LYS A 189 -4.96 -15.80 -11.87
N ILE A 190 -5.27 -15.78 -10.58
CA ILE A 190 -4.47 -15.12 -9.53
C ILE A 190 -4.09 -16.14 -8.48
N ASP A 191 -2.79 -16.24 -8.19
CA ASP A 191 -2.25 -17.35 -7.40
C ASP A 191 -2.17 -17.05 -5.90
N SER A 192 -2.45 -15.81 -5.50
CA SER A 192 -2.25 -15.32 -4.14
C SER A 192 -3.37 -14.38 -3.72
N TYR A 193 -3.16 -13.66 -2.62
CA TYR A 193 -4.09 -12.68 -2.08
C TYR A 193 -4.46 -11.62 -3.13
N THR A 194 -5.74 -11.31 -3.21
CA THR A 194 -6.34 -10.26 -4.05
C THR A 194 -7.10 -9.33 -3.12
N THR A 195 -6.58 -8.13 -2.93
CA THR A 195 -7.08 -7.22 -1.89
C THR A 195 -7.36 -5.83 -2.42
N SER A 196 -8.33 -5.15 -1.85
CA SER A 196 -8.74 -3.80 -2.29
C SER A 196 -9.08 -2.93 -1.08
N ALA A 197 -8.62 -1.68 -1.06
CA ALA A 197 -9.15 -0.68 -0.12
C ALA A 197 -10.49 -0.09 -0.60
N GLY A 198 -10.86 -0.35 -1.86
CA GLY A 198 -12.19 -0.12 -2.41
C GLY A 198 -13.00 -1.43 -2.48
N ASP A 199 -13.89 -1.52 -3.47
CA ASP A 199 -14.62 -2.74 -3.81
C ASP A 199 -13.79 -3.66 -4.72
N ILE A 200 -14.12 -4.95 -4.78
CA ILE A 200 -13.67 -5.91 -5.79
C ILE A 200 -14.90 -6.32 -6.60
N LYS A 201 -14.94 -5.96 -7.88
CA LYS A 201 -16.10 -6.13 -8.75
C LYS A 201 -15.74 -6.99 -9.96
N HIS A 202 -16.66 -7.87 -10.36
CA HIS A 202 -16.55 -8.50 -11.66
C HIS A 202 -16.98 -7.53 -12.77
N GLY A 203 -16.15 -7.42 -13.81
CA GLY A 203 -16.48 -6.68 -15.02
C GLY A 203 -15.48 -5.58 -15.36
N ARG A 204 -15.95 -4.60 -16.14
CA ARG A 204 -15.19 -3.43 -16.56
C ARG A 204 -15.36 -2.28 -15.58
N HIS A 205 -14.37 -1.37 -15.57
CA HIS A 205 -14.56 -0.08 -14.93
C HIS A 205 -15.77 0.64 -15.56
N PRO A 206 -16.68 1.26 -14.78
CA PRO A 206 -17.95 1.83 -15.28
C PRO A 206 -17.76 2.86 -16.40
N ASN A 207 -16.68 3.64 -16.33
CA ASN A 207 -16.34 4.65 -17.34
C ASN A 207 -15.35 4.13 -18.39
N SER A 208 -15.12 2.83 -18.53
CA SER A 208 -14.22 2.29 -19.56
C SER A 208 -14.78 2.46 -20.98
N GLY A 209 -16.11 2.57 -21.12
CA GLY A 209 -16.78 2.50 -22.42
C GLY A 209 -16.76 1.09 -23.06
N MET A 210 -16.29 0.08 -22.33
CA MET A 210 -16.15 -1.29 -22.80
C MET A 210 -17.25 -2.19 -22.24
N SER A 211 -17.61 -3.24 -22.99
CA SER A 211 -18.55 -4.26 -22.52
C SER A 211 -17.87 -5.27 -21.58
N THR A 212 -18.63 -5.75 -20.60
CA THR A 212 -18.21 -6.83 -19.71
C THR A 212 -18.13 -8.17 -20.44
N GLY A 213 -16.99 -8.84 -20.32
CA GLY A 213 -16.72 -10.20 -20.77
C GLY A 213 -17.28 -11.24 -19.80
N SER A 214 -17.23 -12.51 -20.20
CA SER A 214 -17.76 -13.64 -19.41
C SER A 214 -16.77 -14.79 -19.21
N GLY A 215 -15.50 -14.56 -19.58
CA GLY A 215 -14.41 -15.49 -19.32
C GLY A 215 -14.18 -15.68 -17.83
N THR A 216 -13.46 -16.74 -17.46
CA THR A 216 -13.32 -17.14 -16.06
C THR A 216 -12.33 -16.25 -15.31
N VAL A 217 -12.69 -15.77 -14.13
CA VAL A 217 -11.76 -15.15 -13.18
C VAL A 217 -11.61 -16.09 -12.00
N GLN A 218 -10.41 -16.60 -11.78
CA GLN A 218 -10.14 -17.61 -10.75
C GLN A 218 -9.02 -17.15 -9.81
N ILE A 219 -9.24 -17.25 -8.51
CA ILE A 219 -8.25 -16.94 -7.47
C ILE A 219 -7.98 -18.19 -6.64
N LYS A 220 -6.71 -18.47 -6.31
CA LYS A 220 -6.36 -19.60 -5.44
C LYS A 220 -6.80 -19.35 -4.01
N ASP A 221 -7.55 -20.29 -3.45
CA ASP A 221 -7.88 -20.35 -2.02
C ASP A 221 -6.66 -20.72 -1.15
N GLY A 222 -6.86 -20.75 0.16
CA GLY A 222 -5.84 -21.08 1.17
C GLY A 222 -5.19 -22.44 0.98
N THR A 223 -5.92 -23.40 0.39
CA THR A 223 -5.45 -24.75 0.07
C THR A 223 -4.64 -24.83 -1.23
N GLY A 224 -4.65 -23.77 -2.04
CA GLY A 224 -3.98 -23.70 -3.34
C GLY A 224 -4.85 -24.10 -4.53
N THR A 225 -6.16 -24.27 -4.33
CA THR A 225 -7.12 -24.63 -5.38
C THR A 225 -7.73 -23.38 -6.00
N TYR A 226 -7.86 -23.34 -7.33
CA TYR A 226 -8.48 -22.20 -8.02
C TYR A 226 -10.01 -22.20 -7.85
N GLN A 227 -10.54 -21.12 -7.28
CA GLN A 227 -11.96 -20.88 -7.10
C GLN A 227 -12.42 -19.76 -8.03
N ASN A 228 -13.52 -19.98 -8.74
CA ASN A 228 -14.05 -19.02 -9.71
C ASN A 228 -14.88 -17.95 -9.00
N MET A 229 -14.81 -16.69 -9.46
CA MET A 229 -15.75 -15.64 -9.07
C MET A 229 -17.17 -15.97 -9.55
N LYS A 230 -17.31 -16.66 -10.69
CA LYS A 230 -18.62 -17.05 -11.24
C LYS A 230 -19.23 -18.22 -10.45
N ASN A 231 -20.45 -18.02 -9.97
CA ASN A 231 -21.27 -19.02 -9.31
C ASN A 231 -21.86 -20.02 -10.32
N ALA A 232 -22.35 -21.16 -9.82
CA ALA A 232 -22.99 -22.20 -10.63
C ALA A 232 -24.30 -21.74 -11.29
N ASP A 233 -24.98 -20.74 -10.71
CA ASP A 233 -26.20 -20.12 -11.25
C ASP A 233 -25.91 -19.01 -12.28
N ASN A 234 -24.63 -18.83 -12.66
CA ASN A 234 -24.12 -17.78 -13.55
C ASN A 234 -24.12 -16.35 -12.99
N THR A 235 -24.42 -16.15 -11.71
CA THR A 235 -24.12 -14.89 -11.02
C THR A 235 -22.63 -14.78 -10.70
N TRP A 236 -22.18 -13.59 -10.30
CA TRP A 236 -20.81 -13.34 -9.86
C TRP A 236 -20.80 -13.11 -8.36
N LEU A 237 -19.85 -13.72 -7.66
CA LEU A 237 -19.57 -13.40 -6.28
C LEU A 237 -18.50 -12.30 -6.24
N ASP A 238 -18.92 -11.11 -5.86
CA ASP A 238 -18.12 -9.90 -5.74
C ASP A 238 -18.72 -8.99 -4.65
N SER A 239 -18.18 -7.78 -4.48
CA SER A 239 -18.58 -6.85 -3.41
C SER A 239 -20.05 -6.42 -3.42
N ASP A 240 -20.80 -6.65 -4.50
CA ASP A 240 -22.22 -6.31 -4.57
C ASP A 240 -23.13 -7.39 -3.92
N ASP A 241 -22.59 -8.56 -3.52
CA ASP A 241 -23.34 -9.60 -2.81
C ASP A 241 -23.67 -9.17 -1.37
N GLY A 242 -24.93 -9.31 -0.96
CA GLY A 242 -25.38 -8.94 0.38
C GLY A 242 -24.74 -9.72 1.55
N ASP A 243 -24.08 -10.84 1.26
CA ASP A 243 -23.32 -11.66 2.22
C ASP A 243 -21.85 -11.83 1.77
N TRP A 244 -21.33 -10.81 1.07
CA TRP A 244 -20.00 -10.81 0.47
C TRP A 244 -18.88 -11.19 1.45
N VAL A 245 -18.85 -10.61 2.67
CA VAL A 245 -17.77 -10.85 3.64
C VAL A 245 -17.65 -12.33 3.99
N ASN A 246 -18.76 -12.98 4.36
CA ASN A 246 -18.74 -14.38 4.76
C ASN A 246 -18.45 -15.30 3.56
N LYS A 247 -19.14 -15.08 2.43
CA LYS A 247 -18.96 -15.90 1.23
C LYS A 247 -17.56 -15.79 0.63
N SER A 248 -16.93 -14.61 0.71
CA SER A 248 -15.56 -14.43 0.23
C SER A 248 -14.56 -15.18 1.11
N ILE A 249 -14.69 -15.08 2.43
CA ILE A 249 -13.88 -15.84 3.39
C ILE A 249 -14.05 -17.34 3.17
N ASP A 250 -15.29 -17.82 3.05
CA ASP A 250 -15.60 -19.25 2.84
C ASP A 250 -15.04 -19.78 1.51
N ARG A 251 -15.07 -18.96 0.46
CA ARG A 251 -14.62 -19.38 -0.87
C ARG A 251 -13.10 -19.33 -1.01
N TRP A 252 -12.45 -18.31 -0.48
CA TRP A 252 -11.03 -18.05 -0.75
C TRP A 252 -10.14 -18.10 0.50
N ASP A 253 -10.65 -18.57 1.64
CA ASP A 253 -9.93 -18.70 2.92
C ASP A 253 -9.26 -17.37 3.37
N GLY A 254 -9.97 -16.23 3.21
CA GLY A 254 -9.44 -14.90 3.54
C GLY A 254 -8.38 -14.36 2.58
N ARG A 255 -8.30 -14.90 1.34
CA ARG A 255 -7.40 -14.35 0.31
C ARG A 255 -8.02 -13.28 -0.56
N VAL A 256 -9.34 -13.14 -0.54
CA VAL A 256 -10.06 -12.10 -1.30
C VAL A 256 -10.78 -11.21 -0.30
N GLU A 257 -10.23 -10.03 -0.06
CA GLU A 257 -10.70 -9.10 0.98
C GLU A 257 -10.71 -7.67 0.44
N ASP A 258 -11.78 -6.94 0.73
CA ASP A 258 -12.01 -5.57 0.26
C ASP A 258 -12.32 -4.63 1.44
N LYS A 259 -12.77 -3.39 1.18
CA LYS A 259 -13.15 -2.44 2.23
C LYS A 259 -14.16 -2.98 3.25
N ASN A 260 -15.05 -3.88 2.84
CA ASN A 260 -16.06 -4.48 3.72
C ASN A 260 -15.44 -5.45 4.73
N HIS A 261 -14.24 -5.96 4.45
CA HIS A 261 -13.41 -6.76 5.35
C HIS A 261 -12.52 -5.89 6.26
N GLY A 262 -12.59 -4.56 6.15
CA GLY A 262 -11.76 -3.62 6.90
C GLY A 262 -10.40 -3.31 6.24
N MET A 263 -10.25 -3.64 4.95
CA MET A 263 -9.06 -3.24 4.20
C MET A 263 -9.03 -1.72 4.03
N THR A 264 -7.84 -1.14 4.21
CA THR A 264 -7.58 0.28 4.05
C THR A 264 -6.42 0.50 3.10
N GLU A 265 -6.32 1.71 2.56
CA GLU A 265 -5.21 2.11 1.69
C GLU A 265 -3.85 1.85 2.33
N LEU A 266 -2.97 1.19 1.58
CA LEU A 266 -1.58 0.98 1.91
C LEU A 266 -0.78 2.21 1.50
N LYS A 267 -0.38 3.01 2.48
CA LYS A 267 0.31 4.27 2.23
C LYS A 267 1.78 4.03 1.88
N LEU A 268 2.24 4.65 0.80
CA LEU A 268 3.67 4.83 0.56
C LEU A 268 4.14 6.07 1.32
N PRO A 269 4.96 5.92 2.39
CA PRO A 269 5.57 7.07 3.07
C PRO A 269 6.60 7.76 2.17
N VAL A 270 6.09 8.62 1.29
CA VAL A 270 6.85 9.69 0.64
C VAL A 270 7.09 10.77 1.71
N VAL A 271 8.36 11.00 2.01
CA VAL A 271 8.87 11.87 3.06
C VAL A 271 8.37 13.31 2.86
N ALA A 272 7.52 13.72 3.81
CA ALA A 272 7.21 15.10 4.21
C ALA A 272 5.98 15.78 3.58
N SER A 273 5.63 15.57 2.31
CA SER A 273 4.34 15.95 1.70
C SER A 273 4.49 15.96 0.17
N GLY A 274 3.78 15.10 -0.53
CA GLY A 274 3.86 15.05 -1.99
C GLY A 274 2.95 13.98 -2.57
N GLU A 275 2.71 14.07 -3.86
CA GLU A 275 2.08 12.99 -4.62
C GLU A 275 3.15 11.89 -4.87
N PRO A 276 2.78 10.60 -5.00
CA PRO A 276 3.76 9.55 -5.30
C PRO A 276 4.67 9.83 -6.51
N MET A 277 4.20 10.65 -7.46
CA MET A 277 4.96 11.12 -8.63
C MET A 277 6.24 11.90 -8.26
N ASP A 278 6.29 12.54 -7.09
CA ASP A 278 7.44 13.32 -6.63
C ASP A 278 8.69 12.43 -6.48
N MET A 279 8.52 11.12 -6.26
CA MET A 279 9.62 10.15 -6.24
C MET A 279 10.46 10.17 -7.53
N ILE A 280 9.84 10.42 -8.68
CA ILE A 280 10.55 10.47 -9.97
C ILE A 280 10.77 11.90 -10.48
N GLY A 281 10.12 12.91 -9.88
CA GLY A 281 10.37 14.32 -10.15
C GLY A 281 11.76 14.77 -9.71
N ARG A 282 12.25 15.90 -10.23
CA ARG A 282 13.55 16.49 -9.84
C ARG A 282 13.54 16.87 -8.35
N SER A 283 14.70 16.83 -7.70
CA SER A 283 14.77 17.15 -6.27
C SER A 283 14.38 18.59 -5.93
N GLY A 284 14.73 19.55 -6.79
CA GLY A 284 14.45 20.97 -6.56
C GLY A 284 14.81 21.45 -5.14
N THR A 285 14.14 22.51 -4.67
CA THR A 285 14.18 22.95 -3.27
C THR A 285 13.19 22.22 -2.38
N ASP A 286 12.10 21.72 -2.97
CA ASP A 286 10.90 21.29 -2.22
C ASP A 286 10.54 19.81 -2.40
N ASN A 287 11.27 19.05 -3.23
CA ASN A 287 11.04 17.62 -3.43
C ASN A 287 12.12 16.78 -2.74
N ALA A 288 11.86 16.48 -1.47
CA ALA A 288 12.71 15.61 -0.65
C ALA A 288 12.64 14.13 -1.04
N ASP A 289 11.62 13.73 -1.81
CA ASP A 289 11.32 12.35 -2.16
C ASP A 289 12.00 11.85 -3.43
N SER A 290 12.51 12.78 -4.23
CA SER A 290 13.18 12.49 -5.49
C SER A 290 14.28 11.44 -5.33
N TYR A 291 14.26 10.45 -6.22
CA TYR A 291 15.35 9.49 -6.37
C TYR A 291 16.65 10.15 -6.87
N GLU A 292 16.63 11.41 -7.29
CA GLU A 292 17.84 12.19 -7.55
C GLU A 292 18.77 12.22 -6.32
N HIS A 293 18.21 12.31 -5.11
CA HIS A 293 18.98 12.30 -3.85
C HIS A 293 19.66 10.95 -3.55
N LYS A 294 19.13 9.87 -4.14
CA LYS A 294 19.61 8.50 -3.94
C LYS A 294 20.53 8.04 -5.08
N ALA A 295 20.63 8.82 -6.15
CA ALA A 295 21.34 8.43 -7.36
C ALA A 295 22.87 8.41 -7.21
N GLY A 296 23.50 7.43 -7.85
CA GLY A 296 24.95 7.39 -8.09
C GLY A 296 25.34 7.97 -9.46
N LEU A 297 24.38 8.07 -10.38
CA LEU A 297 24.52 8.65 -11.71
C LEU A 297 23.26 9.42 -12.05
N LYS A 298 23.39 10.66 -12.54
CA LYS A 298 22.23 11.42 -13.02
C LYS A 298 22.42 12.03 -14.40
N ILE A 299 21.36 12.03 -15.19
CA ILE A 299 21.31 12.63 -16.54
C ILE A 299 20.29 13.76 -16.50
N LEU A 300 20.76 14.99 -16.53
CA LEU A 300 19.95 16.20 -16.44
C LEU A 300 20.13 17.04 -17.70
N ASP A 301 19.06 17.20 -18.47
CA ASP A 301 19.05 18.02 -19.70
C ASP A 301 20.22 17.70 -20.65
N GLY A 302 20.51 16.41 -20.80
CA GLY A 302 21.61 15.88 -21.61
C GLY A 302 23.02 15.98 -21.02
N GLN A 303 23.17 16.51 -19.80
CA GLN A 303 24.41 16.46 -19.03
C GLN A 303 24.42 15.25 -18.10
N VAL A 304 25.56 14.57 -18.03
CA VAL A 304 25.76 13.40 -17.16
C VAL A 304 26.63 13.77 -15.98
N TYR A 305 26.15 13.48 -14.77
CA TYR A 305 26.89 13.66 -13.53
C TYR A 305 27.04 12.31 -12.83
N PHE A 306 28.28 11.99 -12.44
CA PHE A 306 28.62 10.78 -11.70
C PHE A 306 29.04 11.14 -10.28
N ARG A 307 28.50 10.42 -9.30
CA ARG A 307 28.75 10.68 -7.89
C ARG A 307 30.08 10.06 -7.46
N GLN A 308 30.96 10.90 -6.92
CA GLN A 308 32.27 10.49 -6.43
C GLN A 308 32.17 9.90 -5.01
N PRO A 309 33.19 9.15 -4.55
CA PRO A 309 33.22 8.59 -3.19
C PRO A 309 33.11 9.64 -2.08
N ASP A 310 33.53 10.88 -2.32
CA ASP A 310 33.38 12.02 -1.41
C ASP A 310 31.98 12.67 -1.45
N SER A 311 31.03 12.04 -2.16
CA SER A 311 29.67 12.53 -2.45
C SER A 311 29.58 13.77 -3.36
N SER A 312 30.69 14.27 -3.92
CA SER A 312 30.65 15.32 -4.93
C SER A 312 30.15 14.81 -6.28
N TRP A 313 29.63 15.73 -7.11
CA TRP A 313 29.18 15.41 -8.47
C TRP A 313 30.24 15.83 -9.49
N GLN A 314 30.72 14.87 -10.30
CA GLN A 314 31.59 15.13 -11.44
C GLN A 314 30.76 15.13 -12.73
N ASN A 315 30.87 16.18 -13.55
CA ASN A 315 30.31 16.14 -14.91
C ASN A 315 31.18 15.26 -15.81
N VAL A 316 30.59 14.19 -16.34
CA VAL A 316 31.25 13.16 -17.17
C VAL A 316 30.60 13.04 -18.55
N THR A 317 29.90 14.09 -19.00
CA THR A 317 29.13 14.10 -20.26
C THR A 317 29.99 13.77 -21.47
N THR A 318 31.20 14.34 -21.54
CA THR A 318 32.14 14.10 -22.65
C THR A 318 32.57 12.64 -22.72
N ASP A 319 32.81 11.99 -21.57
CA ASP A 319 33.23 10.60 -21.53
C ASP A 319 32.08 9.67 -21.95
N PHE A 320 30.86 9.94 -21.45
CA PHE A 320 29.66 9.18 -21.80
C PHE A 320 29.35 9.24 -23.29
N THR A 321 29.42 10.44 -23.88
CA THR A 321 29.14 10.64 -25.31
C THR A 321 30.25 10.09 -26.19
N SER A 322 31.52 10.24 -25.81
CA SER A 322 32.67 9.70 -26.56
C SER A 322 32.72 8.17 -26.54
N ALA A 323 32.39 7.55 -25.41
CA ALA A 323 32.25 6.10 -25.32
C ALA A 323 30.95 5.59 -25.98
N GLY A 324 30.03 6.50 -26.31
CA GLY A 324 28.70 6.17 -26.80
C GLY A 324 27.85 5.38 -25.79
N ILE A 325 28.08 5.60 -24.49
CA ILE A 325 27.22 5.13 -23.40
C ILE A 325 25.92 5.92 -23.40
N LEU A 326 26.00 7.23 -23.64
CA LEU A 326 24.83 8.08 -23.86
C LEU A 326 24.80 8.54 -25.33
N THR A 327 23.68 8.31 -25.99
CA THR A 327 23.41 8.82 -27.33
C THR A 327 22.02 9.47 -27.37
N GLN A 328 21.72 10.21 -28.43
CA GLN A 328 20.39 10.78 -28.66
C GLN A 328 19.78 10.17 -29.90
N SER A 329 18.46 9.95 -29.89
CA SER A 329 17.71 9.51 -31.06
C SER A 329 16.35 10.19 -31.14
N THR A 330 15.69 10.02 -32.29
CA THR A 330 14.31 10.45 -32.50
C THR A 330 13.55 9.30 -33.16
N PHE A 331 12.35 8.99 -32.65
CA PHE A 331 11.45 7.98 -33.20
C PHE A 331 9.99 8.37 -32.92
N ARG A 332 9.05 7.76 -33.64
CA ARG A 332 7.61 7.98 -33.46
C ARG A 332 7.04 7.09 -32.36
N ASP A 333 6.33 7.69 -31.41
CA ASP A 333 5.40 6.96 -30.55
C ASP A 333 3.99 7.06 -31.12
N GLY A 334 3.45 5.92 -31.56
CA GLY A 334 2.13 5.83 -32.19
C GLY A 334 0.96 5.99 -31.22
N ARG A 335 1.15 5.73 -29.91
CA ARG A 335 0.13 5.98 -28.88
C ARG A 335 0.05 7.46 -28.56
N GLU A 336 1.20 8.11 -28.43
CA GLU A 336 1.29 9.54 -28.17
C GLU A 336 1.03 10.39 -29.42
N ASN A 337 1.12 9.77 -30.60
CA ASN A 337 1.09 10.42 -31.90
C ASN A 337 2.07 11.61 -31.95
N LYS A 338 3.28 11.40 -31.42
CA LYS A 338 4.35 12.40 -31.31
C LYS A 338 5.70 11.78 -31.60
N ASP A 339 6.64 12.61 -32.04
CA ASP A 339 8.03 12.22 -32.10
C ASP A 339 8.63 12.33 -30.71
N VAL A 340 9.31 11.28 -30.29
CA VAL A 340 10.01 11.15 -29.02
C VAL A 340 11.47 11.47 -29.26
N LYS A 341 12.03 12.41 -28.50
CA LYS A 341 13.47 12.66 -28.42
C LYS A 341 14.03 11.89 -27.24
N SER A 342 14.81 10.86 -27.50
CA SER A 342 15.32 9.97 -26.46
C SER A 342 16.78 10.24 -26.11
N TYR A 343 17.08 10.15 -24.82
CA TYR A 343 18.42 9.93 -24.29
C TYR A 343 18.62 8.43 -24.08
N ASP A 344 19.42 7.84 -24.96
CA ASP A 344 19.67 6.41 -25.06
C ASP A 344 20.88 6.02 -24.20
N ILE A 345 20.65 5.25 -23.14
CA ILE A 345 21.68 4.65 -22.29
C ILE A 345 21.99 3.24 -22.82
N ASP A 346 23.20 3.03 -23.31
CA ASP A 346 23.73 1.71 -23.66
C ASP A 346 24.27 1.02 -22.41
N ILE A 347 23.49 0.07 -21.90
CA ILE A 347 23.78 -0.63 -20.63
C ILE A 347 24.99 -1.56 -20.76
N ALA A 348 25.19 -2.20 -21.91
CA ALA A 348 26.36 -3.06 -22.13
C ALA A 348 27.66 -2.25 -22.06
N LYS A 349 27.66 -1.03 -22.62
CA LYS A 349 28.81 -0.12 -22.48
C LYS A 349 28.95 0.42 -21.06
N LEU A 350 27.85 0.76 -20.39
CA LEU A 350 27.88 1.18 -18.99
C LEU A 350 28.49 0.09 -18.08
N ASN A 351 28.13 -1.18 -18.28
CA ASN A 351 28.66 -2.33 -17.52
C ASN A 351 30.20 -2.39 -17.53
N THR A 352 30.81 -2.06 -18.66
CA THR A 352 32.27 -2.11 -18.86
C THR A 352 33.00 -0.81 -18.54
N SER A 353 32.24 0.25 -18.24
CA SER A 353 32.78 1.56 -17.87
C SER A 353 33.18 1.64 -16.39
N SER A 354 33.90 2.70 -16.02
CA SER A 354 34.15 3.09 -14.63
C SER A 354 32.99 3.84 -13.98
N TYR A 355 31.88 4.05 -14.69
CA TYR A 355 30.77 4.93 -14.29
C TYR A 355 29.51 4.18 -13.86
N TRP A 356 29.63 2.91 -13.46
CA TRP A 356 28.51 2.20 -12.85
C TRP A 356 28.12 2.90 -11.54
N PRO A 357 26.85 3.29 -11.33
CA PRO A 357 26.44 4.06 -10.16
C PRO A 357 26.66 3.26 -8.88
N ASP A 358 27.41 3.82 -7.93
CA ASP A 358 27.45 3.28 -6.58
C ASP A 358 26.05 3.32 -5.95
N GLY A 359 25.68 2.29 -5.22
CA GLY A 359 24.30 2.07 -4.75
C GLY A 359 23.28 1.74 -5.85
N GLY A 360 23.69 1.62 -7.12
CA GLY A 360 22.86 1.03 -8.19
C GLY A 360 21.65 1.87 -8.61
N ILE A 361 21.70 3.21 -8.52
CA ILE A 361 20.58 4.07 -8.93
C ILE A 361 21.02 5.08 -10.00
N ILE A 362 20.30 5.08 -11.13
CA ILE A 362 20.38 6.10 -12.18
C ILE A 362 19.14 6.97 -12.08
N TYR A 363 19.33 8.28 -12.06
CA TYR A 363 18.25 9.26 -12.17
C TYR A 363 18.31 9.99 -13.52
N SER A 364 17.17 10.17 -14.19
CA SER A 364 17.12 10.84 -15.49
C SER A 364 15.96 11.83 -15.56
N ALA A 365 16.27 13.07 -15.91
CA ALA A 365 15.31 14.14 -15.97
C ALA A 365 15.71 15.14 -17.04
N ASN A 366 15.01 15.12 -18.17
CA ASN A 366 15.42 15.85 -19.36
C ASN A 366 14.23 16.60 -19.96
N GLU A 367 14.51 17.83 -20.38
CA GLU A 367 13.54 18.68 -21.03
C GLU A 367 14.05 19.21 -22.37
N ILE A 368 13.18 19.16 -23.37
CA ILE A 368 13.37 19.80 -24.67
C ILE A 368 12.04 20.46 -25.01
N SER A 369 12.03 21.78 -25.05
CA SER A 369 10.81 22.57 -25.27
C SER A 369 9.99 22.05 -26.47
N GLY A 370 8.69 21.88 -26.25
CA GLY A 370 7.74 21.40 -27.26
C GLY A 370 7.90 19.95 -27.71
N SER A 371 8.77 19.15 -27.08
CA SER A 371 9.03 17.76 -27.47
C SER A 371 8.63 16.77 -26.38
N LEU A 372 8.16 15.59 -26.77
CA LEU A 372 8.10 14.47 -25.85
C LEU A 372 9.52 13.93 -25.67
N VAL A 373 10.05 14.02 -24.46
CA VAL A 373 11.41 13.56 -24.13
C VAL A 373 11.32 12.26 -23.35
N ALA A 374 12.25 11.33 -23.60
CA ALA A 374 12.28 10.04 -22.95
C ALA A 374 13.70 9.60 -22.57
N THR A 375 13.78 8.71 -21.58
CA THR A 375 14.99 7.93 -21.30
C THR A 375 14.83 6.56 -21.96
N ARG A 376 15.86 6.05 -22.64
CA ARG A 376 15.77 4.75 -23.33
C ARG A 376 16.93 3.84 -22.95
N LEU A 377 16.62 2.63 -22.49
CA LEU A 377 17.58 1.62 -22.09
C LEU A 377 17.82 0.64 -23.24
N LYS A 378 19.05 0.56 -23.73
CA LYS A 378 19.45 -0.29 -24.87
C LYS A 378 20.52 -1.27 -24.45
N ASN A 379 20.59 -2.39 -25.18
CA ASN A 379 21.62 -3.42 -24.99
C ASN A 379 21.72 -3.90 -23.52
N GLY A 380 20.58 -3.96 -22.83
CA GLY A 380 20.51 -4.22 -21.39
C GLY A 380 20.30 -5.67 -21.01
N SER A 381 20.62 -6.63 -21.88
CA SER A 381 20.34 -8.05 -21.62
C SER A 381 21.02 -8.58 -20.36
N GLU A 382 22.13 -7.97 -19.95
CA GLU A 382 22.84 -8.27 -18.70
C GLU A 382 23.13 -6.97 -17.94
N LEU A 383 23.00 -7.01 -16.62
CA LEU A 383 23.35 -5.92 -15.72
C LEU A 383 24.59 -6.31 -14.91
N LYS A 384 25.53 -5.38 -14.74
CA LYS A 384 26.73 -5.61 -13.90
C LYS A 384 26.33 -5.99 -12.47
N GLU A 385 25.47 -5.19 -11.86
CA GLU A 385 24.95 -5.36 -10.49
C GLU A 385 23.46 -4.95 -10.43
N GLY A 386 22.89 -4.89 -9.22
CA GLY A 386 21.52 -4.40 -9.05
C GLY A 386 21.38 -2.96 -9.56
N LEU A 387 20.25 -2.66 -10.22
CA LEU A 387 20.05 -1.36 -10.89
C LEU A 387 18.60 -0.89 -10.83
N THR A 388 18.39 0.32 -10.32
CA THR A 388 17.14 1.06 -10.44
C THR A 388 17.35 2.26 -11.36
N VAL A 389 16.50 2.39 -12.37
CA VAL A 389 16.45 3.58 -13.23
C VAL A 389 15.19 4.36 -12.88
N ALA A 390 15.33 5.55 -12.30
CA ALA A 390 14.25 6.47 -12.00
C ALA A 390 14.24 7.64 -12.98
N SER A 391 13.08 7.99 -13.54
CA SER A 391 12.99 9.01 -14.58
C SER A 391 11.67 9.79 -14.52
N GLU A 392 11.74 11.12 -14.49
CA GLU A 392 10.55 11.99 -14.61
C GLU A 392 9.92 11.90 -16.01
N ASN A 393 10.71 11.45 -16.98
CA ASN A 393 10.28 11.21 -18.35
C ASN A 393 9.84 9.74 -18.54
N PRO A 394 9.06 9.45 -19.59
CA PRO A 394 8.80 8.07 -20.01
C PRO A 394 10.10 7.30 -20.24
N VAL A 395 10.10 6.02 -19.86
CA VAL A 395 11.21 5.10 -20.09
C VAL A 395 10.83 4.09 -21.16
N TYR A 396 11.75 3.88 -22.10
CA TYR A 396 11.65 2.84 -23.11
C TYR A 396 12.73 1.79 -22.88
N THR A 397 12.40 0.51 -22.96
CA THR A 397 13.39 -0.56 -23.12
C THR A 397 13.47 -0.99 -24.57
N VAL A 398 14.66 -1.32 -25.07
CA VAL A 398 14.85 -1.87 -26.42
C VAL A 398 15.53 -3.22 -26.34
N GLY A 399 14.82 -4.24 -26.79
CA GLY A 399 15.26 -5.63 -26.75
C GLY A 399 15.18 -6.23 -25.36
N ASN A 400 15.96 -7.28 -25.15
CA ASN A 400 15.99 -7.97 -23.87
C ASN A 400 16.61 -7.09 -22.78
N TYR A 401 16.04 -7.12 -21.58
CA TYR A 401 16.54 -6.39 -20.42
C TYR A 401 16.66 -7.32 -19.21
N ASN A 402 17.86 -7.35 -18.61
CA ASN A 402 18.20 -8.16 -17.44
C ASN A 402 17.82 -9.64 -17.59
N SER A 403 17.90 -10.15 -18.82
CA SER A 403 17.51 -11.51 -19.21
C SER A 403 18.58 -12.57 -18.91
N VAL A 404 19.84 -12.15 -18.85
CA VAL A 404 21.02 -12.99 -18.59
C VAL A 404 21.55 -12.63 -17.20
N ASN A 405 21.90 -13.64 -16.40
CA ASN A 405 22.44 -13.47 -15.04
C ASN A 405 21.66 -12.45 -14.20
N LYS A 406 20.32 -12.58 -14.22
CA LYS A 406 19.34 -11.64 -13.65
C LYS A 406 19.82 -11.02 -12.33
N LYS A 407 19.83 -9.70 -12.27
CA LYS A 407 20.09 -8.90 -11.06
C LYS A 407 18.79 -8.30 -10.50
N PRO A 408 18.78 -7.88 -9.22
CA PRO A 408 17.68 -7.05 -8.71
C PRO A 408 17.57 -5.75 -9.50
N ALA A 409 16.48 -5.56 -10.24
CA ALA A 409 16.31 -4.40 -11.11
C ALA A 409 14.94 -3.77 -10.99
N SER A 410 14.89 -2.43 -11.07
CA SER A 410 13.65 -1.65 -11.12
C SER A 410 13.70 -0.54 -12.17
N ILE A 411 12.56 -0.26 -12.79
CA ILE A 411 12.36 0.91 -13.66
C ILE A 411 11.20 1.74 -13.11
N MET A 412 11.50 2.97 -12.68
CA MET A 412 10.52 3.93 -12.18
C MET A 412 10.39 5.08 -13.18
N ALA A 413 9.21 5.29 -13.76
CA ALA A 413 9.04 6.19 -14.89
C ALA A 413 7.66 6.84 -14.95
N ASP A 414 7.57 8.00 -15.61
CA ASP A 414 6.26 8.58 -15.96
C ASP A 414 5.37 7.57 -16.70
N ALA A 415 5.95 6.84 -17.65
CA ALA A 415 5.33 5.73 -18.35
C ALA A 415 6.41 4.75 -18.83
N LEU A 416 6.12 3.44 -18.84
CA LEU A 416 7.01 2.40 -19.36
C LEU A 416 6.53 1.87 -20.71
N THR A 417 7.40 1.89 -21.71
CA THR A 417 7.16 1.30 -23.03
C THR A 417 8.21 0.22 -23.35
N ILE A 418 7.76 -0.90 -23.88
CA ILE A 418 8.61 -2.02 -24.28
C ILE A 418 8.72 -2.06 -25.80
N LEU A 419 9.96 -2.03 -26.29
CA LEU A 419 10.31 -2.18 -27.70
C LEU A 419 11.10 -3.48 -27.87
N SER A 420 10.72 -4.29 -28.84
CA SER A 420 11.23 -5.63 -29.05
C SER A 420 12.70 -5.63 -29.49
N VAL A 421 13.30 -6.83 -29.51
CA VAL A 421 14.64 -7.03 -30.09
C VAL A 421 14.72 -6.69 -31.59
N ASN A 422 13.58 -6.60 -32.29
CA ASN A 422 13.52 -6.23 -33.70
C ASN A 422 13.19 -4.75 -33.93
N TRP A 423 13.11 -3.95 -32.85
CA TRP A 423 12.82 -2.53 -32.97
C TRP A 423 13.91 -1.78 -33.74
N THR A 424 13.48 -0.92 -34.67
CA THR A 424 14.35 0.01 -35.39
C THR A 424 13.65 1.36 -35.50
N ASP A 425 14.33 2.44 -35.11
CA ASP A 425 13.75 3.79 -35.08
C ASP A 425 13.18 4.22 -36.45
N GLY A 426 13.85 3.89 -37.55
CA GLY A 426 13.39 4.23 -38.90
C GLY A 426 12.02 3.64 -39.27
N ASN A 427 11.62 2.52 -38.66
CA ASN A 427 10.31 1.90 -38.91
C ASN A 427 9.20 2.48 -38.02
N SER A 428 9.52 3.34 -37.05
CA SER A 428 8.53 3.87 -36.11
C SER A 428 7.43 4.70 -36.80
N TRP A 429 7.74 5.41 -37.89
CA TRP A 429 6.77 6.15 -38.71
C TRP A 429 5.98 5.28 -39.70
N ASN A 430 6.39 4.04 -39.92
CA ASN A 430 5.79 3.13 -40.90
C ASN A 430 4.81 2.19 -40.21
N SER A 431 3.85 1.61 -40.93
CA SER A 431 2.93 0.60 -40.38
C SER A 431 3.58 -0.78 -40.12
N THR A 432 4.74 -1.04 -40.71
CA THR A 432 5.46 -2.31 -40.60
C THR A 432 6.43 -2.29 -39.43
N ARG A 433 5.92 -2.59 -38.22
CA ARG A 433 6.69 -2.65 -36.97
C ARG A 433 6.57 -4.04 -36.36
N THR A 434 7.02 -5.08 -37.08
CA THR A 434 6.86 -6.47 -36.61
C THR A 434 7.79 -6.75 -35.43
N ALA A 435 7.21 -7.09 -34.28
CA ALA A 435 7.96 -7.42 -33.08
C ALA A 435 8.64 -8.79 -33.17
N ALA A 436 9.54 -9.06 -32.23
CA ALA A 436 10.12 -10.36 -31.98
C ALA A 436 10.06 -10.70 -30.48
N ASP A 437 10.18 -11.99 -30.16
CA ASP A 437 10.13 -12.47 -28.78
C ASP A 437 11.15 -11.73 -27.92
N THR A 438 10.69 -11.17 -26.80
CA THR A 438 11.49 -10.28 -25.95
C THR A 438 11.23 -10.57 -24.48
N ARG A 439 12.30 -10.57 -23.68
CA ARG A 439 12.26 -10.80 -22.25
C ARG A 439 12.78 -9.59 -21.46
N VAL A 440 11.98 -9.11 -20.51
CA VAL A 440 12.36 -8.04 -19.59
C VAL A 440 12.17 -8.52 -18.15
N ASN A 441 13.26 -8.56 -17.37
CA ASN A 441 13.19 -8.90 -15.95
C ASN A 441 13.47 -7.65 -15.11
N ALA A 442 12.42 -6.99 -14.61
CA ALA A 442 12.54 -5.86 -13.71
C ALA A 442 11.22 -5.65 -12.98
N ALA A 443 11.28 -5.22 -11.72
CA ALA A 443 10.15 -4.50 -11.16
C ALA A 443 9.95 -3.19 -11.94
N TYR A 444 8.72 -2.69 -11.98
CA TYR A 444 8.48 -1.36 -12.49
C TYR A 444 7.50 -0.60 -11.63
N MET A 445 7.68 0.72 -11.64
CA MET A 445 6.77 1.69 -11.09
C MET A 445 6.47 2.69 -12.20
N THR A 446 5.23 2.74 -12.65
CA THR A 446 4.88 3.50 -13.85
C THR A 446 3.56 4.21 -13.70
N GLY A 447 3.36 5.26 -14.49
CA GLY A 447 2.06 5.89 -14.60
C GLY A 447 1.18 5.28 -15.68
N ASN A 448 -0.13 5.22 -15.41
CA ASN A 448 -1.14 4.88 -16.41
C ASN A 448 -1.89 6.12 -16.93
N LYS A 449 -2.95 5.85 -17.69
CA LYS A 449 -4.00 6.82 -17.98
C LYS A 449 -5.31 6.23 -17.47
N ALA A 450 -6.02 6.91 -16.58
CA ALA A 450 -7.23 6.39 -15.96
C ALA A 450 -8.34 6.07 -16.99
N SER A 451 -9.05 4.95 -16.76
CA SER A 451 -10.29 4.65 -17.49
C SER A 451 -11.32 5.74 -17.22
N GLY A 452 -12.05 6.18 -18.25
CA GLY A 452 -13.02 7.28 -18.17
C GLY A 452 -12.47 8.67 -18.50
N THR A 453 -11.16 8.82 -18.67
CA THR A 453 -10.57 10.10 -19.08
C THR A 453 -11.16 10.57 -20.43
N GLY A 454 -11.81 11.73 -20.45
CA GLY A 454 -12.43 12.28 -21.66
C GLY A 454 -13.80 11.67 -22.02
N GLY A 455 -14.40 10.89 -21.12
CA GLY A 455 -15.72 10.28 -21.28
C GLY A 455 -15.67 8.92 -21.98
N ASN A 456 -15.76 7.83 -21.20
CA ASN A 456 -15.87 6.44 -21.69
C ASN A 456 -14.66 5.93 -22.49
N THR A 457 -13.46 6.20 -22.00
CA THR A 457 -12.21 5.76 -22.64
C THR A 457 -11.51 4.70 -21.79
N TYR A 458 -11.24 3.54 -22.36
CA TYR A 458 -10.47 2.48 -21.68
C TYR A 458 -8.99 2.86 -21.55
N SER A 459 -8.40 2.59 -20.38
CA SER A 459 -6.98 2.80 -20.10
C SER A 459 -6.04 1.86 -20.87
N GLY A 460 -6.57 0.70 -21.27
CA GLY A 460 -5.80 -0.46 -21.72
C GLY A 460 -5.68 -1.55 -20.65
N GLY A 461 -6.10 -1.28 -19.40
CA GLY A 461 -6.02 -2.20 -18.28
C GLY A 461 -4.59 -2.52 -17.86
N PHE A 462 -4.46 -3.31 -16.80
CA PHE A 462 -3.17 -3.82 -16.32
C PHE A 462 -2.41 -4.54 -17.44
N GLU A 463 -3.10 -5.32 -18.28
CA GLU A 463 -2.49 -6.06 -19.39
C GLU A 463 -1.77 -5.17 -20.43
N ASN A 464 -2.03 -3.85 -20.45
CA ASN A 464 -1.31 -2.88 -21.27
C ASN A 464 -0.70 -1.73 -20.45
N LEU A 465 -0.44 -1.96 -19.16
CA LEU A 465 0.26 -1.00 -18.31
C LEU A 465 1.69 -0.75 -18.85
N PRO A 466 2.52 -1.80 -19.10
CA PRO A 466 3.60 -1.68 -20.07
C PRO A 466 3.01 -1.44 -21.46
N ARG A 467 3.48 -0.38 -22.11
CA ARG A 467 2.99 0.04 -23.43
C ARG A 467 3.77 -0.66 -24.53
N PHE A 468 3.16 -0.82 -25.69
CA PHE A 468 3.75 -1.45 -26.87
C PHE A 468 3.50 -0.59 -28.11
N LEU A 469 4.47 -0.56 -29.03
CA LEU A 469 4.41 0.22 -30.28
C LEU A 469 4.58 -0.63 -31.55
N GLU A 470 4.51 -1.94 -31.43
CA GLU A 470 4.81 -2.90 -32.49
C GLU A 470 3.66 -3.88 -32.70
N ASN A 471 3.68 -4.57 -33.84
CA ASN A 471 2.82 -5.72 -34.11
C ASN A 471 3.42 -6.97 -33.43
N TRP A 472 2.84 -7.36 -32.30
CA TRP A 472 3.22 -8.54 -31.53
C TRP A 472 2.38 -9.78 -31.84
N SER A 473 1.60 -9.77 -32.92
CA SER A 473 0.77 -10.92 -33.30
C SER A 473 1.63 -12.18 -33.47
N GLY A 474 1.33 -13.21 -32.67
CA GLY A 474 2.09 -14.47 -32.65
C GLY A 474 3.47 -14.38 -32.00
N LYS A 475 3.79 -13.29 -31.30
CA LYS A 475 5.06 -13.07 -30.58
C LYS A 475 4.87 -13.07 -29.08
N LYS A 476 5.91 -13.45 -28.35
CA LYS A 476 5.91 -13.52 -26.90
C LYS A 476 6.56 -12.30 -26.28
N PHE A 477 5.91 -11.76 -25.26
CA PHE A 477 6.56 -10.88 -24.30
C PHE A 477 6.60 -11.57 -22.94
N THR A 478 7.81 -11.90 -22.50
CA THR A 478 8.05 -12.51 -21.18
C THR A 478 8.50 -11.42 -20.22
N TRP A 479 7.77 -11.26 -19.13
CA TRP A 479 8.11 -10.32 -18.06
C TRP A 479 8.20 -11.06 -16.74
N LYS A 480 9.29 -10.82 -15.99
CA LYS A 480 9.43 -11.28 -14.60
C LYS A 480 9.71 -10.08 -13.70
N GLY A 481 8.83 -9.82 -12.74
CA GLY A 481 8.97 -8.64 -11.88
C GLY A 481 7.81 -8.43 -10.93
N SER A 482 7.68 -7.18 -10.48
CA SER A 482 6.55 -6.65 -9.71
C SER A 482 6.04 -5.41 -10.45
N ALA A 483 4.73 -5.30 -10.61
CA ALA A 483 4.07 -4.20 -11.29
C ALA A 483 3.49 -3.24 -10.27
N VAL A 484 3.94 -2.00 -10.29
CA VAL A 484 3.43 -0.95 -9.42
C VAL A 484 2.94 0.23 -10.25
N ASP A 485 1.73 0.68 -9.99
CA ASP A 485 1.11 1.85 -10.59
C ASP A 485 0.75 2.83 -9.48
N LEU A 486 1.47 3.95 -9.40
CA LEU A 486 1.30 4.91 -8.30
C LEU A 486 0.73 6.25 -8.72
N TRP A 487 0.64 6.52 -10.02
CA TRP A 487 0.28 7.84 -10.52
C TRP A 487 -0.33 7.77 -11.91
N LEU A 488 -0.98 8.86 -12.32
CA LEU A 488 -1.32 9.07 -13.72
C LEU A 488 -0.12 9.70 -14.43
N SER A 489 0.24 9.17 -15.60
CA SER A 489 1.30 9.70 -16.45
C SER A 489 0.99 11.15 -16.82
N GLN A 490 1.96 12.04 -16.59
CA GLN A 490 1.87 13.48 -16.87
C GLN A 490 2.54 13.85 -18.20
N LYS A 491 3.47 13.03 -18.70
CA LYS A 491 4.18 13.28 -19.97
C LYS A 491 3.60 12.45 -21.12
N ALA A 492 3.51 11.13 -20.97
CA ALA A 492 2.95 10.23 -21.98
C ALA A 492 1.44 10.00 -21.76
N THR A 493 0.65 11.00 -22.14
CA THR A 493 -0.79 11.08 -21.87
C THR A 493 -1.68 10.49 -22.98
N GLY A 494 -1.09 9.82 -23.97
CA GLY A 494 -1.78 9.20 -25.10
C GLY A 494 -2.84 8.19 -24.68
N THR A 495 -4.03 8.29 -25.28
CA THR A 495 -5.13 7.34 -25.08
C THR A 495 -4.79 5.97 -25.64
N TRP A 496 -5.23 4.91 -24.97
CA TRP A 496 -5.16 3.57 -25.53
C TRP A 496 -6.16 3.41 -26.68
N GLY A 497 -5.69 2.93 -27.82
CA GLY A 497 -6.52 2.66 -28.99
C GLY A 497 -5.87 3.07 -30.30
N GLY A 498 -6.09 2.30 -31.36
CA GLY A 498 -5.52 2.57 -32.69
C GLY A 498 -4.71 1.40 -33.25
N SER A 499 -4.11 1.59 -34.42
CA SER A 499 -3.38 0.56 -35.18
C SER A 499 -1.87 0.56 -34.92
N TYR A 500 -1.40 1.28 -33.89
CA TYR A 500 0.02 1.41 -33.61
C TYR A 500 0.63 0.14 -33.01
N TYR A 501 -0.18 -0.77 -32.46
CA TYR A 501 0.30 -2.04 -31.90
C TYR A 501 -0.71 -3.17 -32.06
N SER A 502 -0.27 -4.40 -31.82
CA SER A 502 -1.13 -5.55 -31.50
C SER A 502 -0.60 -6.22 -30.22
N PRO A 503 -1.45 -6.89 -29.42
CA PRO A 503 -1.04 -7.43 -28.13
C PRO A 503 -0.11 -8.66 -28.28
N PRO A 504 0.92 -8.80 -27.43
CA PRO A 504 1.73 -10.02 -27.39
C PRO A 504 1.00 -11.17 -26.70
N ASN A 505 1.52 -12.38 -26.90
CA ASN A 505 1.33 -13.47 -25.94
C ASN A 505 2.10 -13.12 -24.66
N ARG A 506 1.36 -12.86 -23.57
CA ARG A 506 1.92 -12.37 -22.30
C ARG A 506 2.30 -13.55 -21.40
N GLU A 507 3.57 -13.68 -21.10
CA GLU A 507 4.10 -14.59 -20.08
C GLU A 507 4.56 -13.75 -18.89
N TRP A 508 3.63 -13.43 -17.99
CA TRP A 508 3.88 -12.55 -16.84
C TRP A 508 4.15 -13.40 -15.60
N GLU A 509 5.26 -13.13 -14.94
CA GLU A 509 5.72 -13.89 -13.79
C GLU A 509 6.04 -12.93 -12.65
N PHE A 510 5.48 -13.19 -11.47
CA PHE A 510 5.93 -12.51 -10.27
C PHE A 510 7.36 -12.95 -9.93
N ASP A 511 8.24 -12.00 -9.66
CA ASP A 511 9.61 -12.33 -9.26
C ASP A 511 9.68 -12.68 -7.77
N THR A 512 9.66 -13.98 -7.48
CA THR A 512 9.73 -14.49 -6.11
C THR A 512 11.03 -14.15 -5.38
N ASP A 513 12.07 -13.70 -6.09
CA ASP A 513 13.26 -13.15 -5.44
C ASP A 513 12.92 -11.91 -4.59
N PHE A 514 11.87 -11.15 -4.90
CA PHE A 514 11.45 -9.99 -4.10
C PHE A 514 10.86 -10.36 -2.73
N LEU A 515 10.62 -11.66 -2.49
CA LEU A 515 10.28 -12.20 -1.17
C LEU A 515 11.51 -12.39 -0.27
N ASP A 516 12.72 -12.19 -0.79
CA ASP A 516 13.98 -12.14 -0.04
C ASP A 516 14.47 -10.69 0.10
N PRO A 517 14.62 -10.16 1.33
CA PRO A 517 15.06 -8.79 1.55
C PRO A 517 16.44 -8.47 0.95
N ASN A 518 17.28 -9.48 0.69
CA ASN A 518 18.62 -9.29 0.12
C ASN A 518 18.62 -9.23 -1.41
N LYS A 519 17.48 -9.45 -2.06
CA LYS A 519 17.34 -9.48 -3.52
C LYS A 519 16.41 -8.40 -4.06
N LEU A 520 16.16 -7.38 -3.25
CA LEU A 520 15.40 -6.21 -3.66
C LEU A 520 16.22 -5.31 -4.60
N PRO A 521 15.57 -4.70 -5.62
CA PRO A 521 16.19 -3.63 -6.39
C PRO A 521 16.71 -2.50 -5.49
N PRO A 522 17.83 -1.85 -5.84
CA PRO A 522 18.36 -0.75 -5.05
C PRO A 522 17.35 0.39 -4.88
N GLY A 523 17.23 0.89 -3.64
CA GLY A 523 16.28 1.95 -3.31
C GLY A 523 14.81 1.54 -3.34
N THR A 524 14.47 0.23 -3.27
CA THR A 524 13.08 -0.25 -3.28
C THR A 524 12.18 0.55 -2.32
N PRO A 525 11.06 1.13 -2.80
CA PRO A 525 10.12 1.85 -1.95
C PRO A 525 9.38 0.92 -0.99
N LEU A 526 8.97 1.50 0.14
CA LEU A 526 8.29 0.82 1.22
C LEU A 526 6.86 1.35 1.33
N ILE A 527 5.94 0.51 1.79
CA ILE A 527 4.59 0.88 2.25
C ILE A 527 4.53 0.75 3.77
N SER A 528 3.69 1.56 4.40
CA SER A 528 3.42 1.55 5.85
C SER A 528 2.20 0.69 6.16
N ILE A 529 2.32 -0.18 7.17
CA ILE A 529 1.24 -0.97 7.73
C ILE A 529 1.30 -0.81 9.25
N VAL A 530 0.24 -0.27 9.85
CA VAL A 530 0.14 -0.11 11.31
C VAL A 530 -1.02 -0.94 11.83
N MET A 531 -0.74 -1.86 12.74
CA MET A 531 -1.71 -2.81 13.28
C MET A 531 -1.74 -2.75 14.81
N LYS A 532 -2.95 -2.81 15.37
CA LYS A 532 -3.17 -2.98 16.81
C LYS A 532 -3.19 -4.47 17.10
N THR A 533 -2.27 -4.96 17.93
CA THR A 533 -2.03 -6.40 18.12
C THR A 533 -2.40 -6.92 19.50
N SER A 534 -2.56 -6.04 20.48
CA SER A 534 -2.99 -6.36 21.83
C SER A 534 -3.80 -5.22 22.41
N TRP A 535 -4.83 -5.55 23.20
CA TRP A 535 -5.57 -4.62 24.04
C TRP A 535 -5.86 -5.31 25.37
N ARG A 536 -5.61 -4.63 26.49
CA ARG A 536 -5.97 -5.15 27.83
C ARG A 536 -6.14 -4.03 28.84
N GLU A 537 -7.00 -4.27 29.82
CA GLU A 537 -7.05 -3.48 31.04
C GLU A 537 -5.87 -3.87 31.96
N ILE A 538 -5.27 -2.86 32.60
CA ILE A 538 -4.17 -3.02 33.54
C ILE A 538 -4.53 -2.34 34.87
N THR A 539 -3.86 -2.72 35.95
CA THR A 539 -4.06 -2.09 37.24
C THR A 539 -3.69 -0.60 37.16
N ALA A 540 -4.63 0.27 37.52
CA ALA A 540 -4.38 1.69 37.60
C ALA A 540 -3.31 2.00 38.67
N PRO A 541 -2.48 3.05 38.49
CA PRO A 541 -1.53 3.47 39.51
C PRO A 541 -2.25 3.70 40.84
N SER A 542 -1.69 3.21 41.94
CA SER A 542 -2.25 3.46 43.28
C SER A 542 -2.17 4.96 43.59
N PHE A 543 -3.33 5.60 43.81
CA PHE A 543 -3.35 6.97 44.32
C PHE A 543 -2.80 6.98 45.75
N VAL A 544 -1.73 7.74 45.98
CA VAL A 544 -1.33 8.13 47.32
C VAL A 544 -2.16 9.37 47.65
N GLU A 545 -3.18 9.23 48.50
CA GLU A 545 -3.86 10.39 49.06
C GLU A 545 -2.83 11.21 49.86
N ASN A 546 -2.69 12.50 49.50
CA ASN A 546 -1.97 13.48 50.31
C ASN A 546 -2.91 14.12 51.32
#